data_AF-A0A0A9C304-F1
#
_entry.id   AF-A0A0A9C304-F1
#
_cell.length_a   1.000
_cell.length_b   1.000
_cell.length_c   1.000
_cell.angle_alpha   90.00
_cell.angle_beta   90.00
_cell.angle_gamma   90.00
#
_symmetry.space_group_name_H-M   'P 1'
#
loop_
_entity.id
_entity.type
_entity.pdbx_description
1 polymer ?
#
loop_
_entity_poly.entity_id
_entity_poly.type
_entity_poly.pdbx_seq_one_letter_code
_entity_poly.pdbx_strand_id
1 'polypeptide(L)' 'MAAGGKVLNATGEFFRRRDEWRRHPMVGNQLRHATPGLGIAIVAFGYLIGEAAYNRLNRPSAH' A
#
# COMPACT_ATOMS: atom_id res chain seq x y z
N MET A 1 16.70 4.35 -2.54
CA MET A 1 17.37 4.32 -1.22
C MET A 1 18.70 3.61 -1.34
N ALA A 2 19.79 4.30 -1.00
CA ALA A 2 21.16 3.81 -1.17
C ALA A 2 21.45 2.62 -0.24
N ALA A 3 21.82 1.48 -0.81
CA ALA A 3 22.56 0.47 -0.07
C ALA A 3 24.05 0.82 -0.19
N GLY A 4 24.61 1.37 0.88
CA GLY A 4 26.00 1.79 0.98
C GLY A 4 26.98 0.70 0.55
N GLY A 5 27.88 1.08 -0.36
CA GLY A 5 28.92 0.24 -0.93
C GLY A 5 29.92 -0.22 0.12
N LYS A 6 29.70 -1.44 0.64
CA LYS A 6 30.82 -2.26 1.10
C LYS A 6 31.43 -2.90 -0.14
N VAL A 7 32.73 -2.72 -0.37
CA VAL A 7 33.45 -3.48 -1.40
C VAL A 7 33.36 -4.95 -0.99
N LEU A 8 32.49 -5.71 -1.65
CA LEU A 8 32.30 -7.11 -1.35
C LEU A 8 33.48 -7.88 -1.95
N ASN A 9 34.18 -8.66 -1.12
CA ASN A 9 35.15 -9.64 -1.59
C ASN A 9 34.47 -10.64 -2.55
N ALA A 10 35.22 -11.40 -3.35
CA ALA A 10 34.68 -12.32 -4.36
C ALA A 10 33.53 -13.22 -3.83
N THR A 11 33.63 -13.69 -2.59
CA THR A 11 32.60 -14.47 -1.90
C THR A 11 31.33 -13.66 -1.58
N GLY A 12 31.47 -12.39 -1.22
CA GLY A 12 30.35 -11.48 -0.98
C GLY A 12 29.59 -11.16 -2.26
N GLU A 13 30.30 -11.01 -3.39
CA GLU A 13 29.68 -10.84 -4.71
C GLU A 13 28.91 -12.09 -5.16
N PHE A 14 29.45 -13.29 -4.91
CA PHE A 14 28.76 -14.54 -5.20
C PHE A 14 27.43 -14.65 -4.46
N PHE A 15 27.43 -14.36 -3.15
CA PHE A 15 26.19 -14.37 -2.37
C PHE A 15 25.25 -13.23 -2.74
N ARG A 16 25.75 -12.04 -3.09
CA ARG A 16 24.93 -10.93 -3.58
C ARG A 16 24.16 -11.32 -4.85
N ARG A 17 24.85 -11.85 -5.86
CA ARG A 17 24.22 -12.31 -7.12
C ARG A 17 23.20 -13.41 -6.88
N ARG A 18 23.47 -14.30 -5.91
CA ARG A 18 22.53 -15.34 -5.51
C ARG A 18 21.37 -14.80 -4.67
N ASP A 19 21.54 -13.74 -3.89
CA ASP A 19 20.45 -13.16 -3.09
C ASP A 19 19.59 -12.17 -3.89
N GLU A 20 20.06 -11.70 -5.04
CA GLU A 20 19.34 -10.79 -5.92
C GLU A 20 17.96 -11.31 -6.35
N TRP A 21 17.77 -12.62 -6.49
CA TRP A 21 16.44 -13.18 -6.80
C TRP A 21 15.42 -12.89 -5.70
N ARG A 22 15.82 -12.75 -4.43
CA ARG A 22 14.88 -12.44 -3.32
C ARG A 22 14.37 -11.01 -3.39
N ARG A 23 15.06 -10.14 -4.13
CA ARG A 23 14.60 -8.78 -4.46
C ARG A 23 13.64 -8.76 -5.65
N HIS A 24 13.23 -9.92 -6.17
CA HIS A 24 12.29 -9.99 -7.27
C HIS A 24 11.00 -9.22 -6.92
N PRO A 25 10.46 -8.41 -7.85
CA PRO A 25 9.31 -7.53 -7.60
C PRO A 25 8.08 -8.28 -7.07
N MET A 26 7.93 -9.57 -7.39
CA MET A 26 6.84 -10.40 -6.88
C MET A 26 6.93 -10.71 -5.37
N VAL A 27 8.14 -10.68 -4.79
CA VAL A 27 8.38 -10.99 -3.37
C VAL A 27 8.43 -9.71 -2.52
N GLY A 28 8.97 -8.62 -3.07
CA GLY A 28 9.11 -7.35 -2.35
C GLY A 28 7.83 -6.50 -2.25
N ASN A 29 6.78 -6.81 -3.02
CA ASN A 29 5.58 -5.96 -3.14
C ASN A 29 4.45 -6.34 -2.14
N GLN A 30 4.79 -6.95 -1.00
CA GLN A 30 3.82 -7.44 -0.02
C GLN A 30 2.89 -6.35 0.51
N LEU A 31 3.40 -5.14 0.79
CA LEU A 31 2.57 -4.03 1.30
C LEU A 31 1.47 -3.60 0.33
N ARG A 32 1.72 -3.67 -0.98
CA ARG A 32 0.74 -3.30 -2.01
C ARG A 32 -0.33 -4.38 -2.22
N HIS A 33 -0.04 -5.62 -1.84
CA HIS A 33 -0.97 -6.76 -1.91
C HIS A 33 -1.56 -7.17 -0.56
N ALA A 34 -1.11 -6.58 0.56
CA ALA A 34 -1.56 -6.92 1.90
C ALA A 34 -3.04 -6.60 2.12
N THR A 35 -3.57 -5.59 1.44
CA THR A 35 -4.96 -5.16 1.55
C THR A 35 -5.63 -5.11 0.18
N PRO A 36 -5.94 -6.29 -0.42
CA PRO A 36 -6.62 -6.33 -1.71
C PRO A 36 -7.99 -5.68 -1.56
N GLY A 37 -8.34 -4.77 -2.47
CA GLY A 37 -9.64 -4.09 -2.46
C GLY A 37 -9.79 -2.93 -1.46
N LEU A 38 -8.74 -2.55 -0.72
CA LEU A 38 -8.81 -1.42 0.22
C LEU A 38 -9.28 -0.11 -0.45
N GLY A 39 -8.81 0.17 -1.67
CA GLY A 39 -9.27 1.34 -2.42
C GLY A 39 -10.77 1.31 -2.74
N ILE A 40 -11.29 0.13 -3.08
CA ILE A 40 -12.73 -0.06 -3.35
C ILE A 40 -13.52 0.12 -2.06
N ALA A 41 -13.03 -0.42 -0.94
CA ALA A 41 -13.65 -0.28 0.37
C ALA A 41 -13.73 1.20 0.81
N ILE A 42 -12.67 2.00 0.57
CA ILE A 42 -12.66 3.44 0.87
C ILE A 42 -13.72 4.18 0.04
N VAL A 43 -13.84 3.87 -1.25
CA VAL A 43 -14.85 4.49 -2.12
C VAL A 43 -16.27 4.11 -1.66
N ALA A 44 -16.50 2.84 -1.36
CA ALA A 44 -17.78 2.36 -0.86
C ALA A 44 -18.13 2.99 0.50
N PHE A 45 -17.14 3.12 1.39
CA PHE A 45 -17.31 3.78 2.70
C PHE A 45 -17.69 5.27 2.57
N GLY A 46 -17.30 5.92 1.46
CA GLY A 46 -17.76 7.27 1.11
C GLY A 46 -19.28 7.43 1.03
N TYR A 47 -20.03 6.33 0.91
CA TYR A 47 -21.50 6.32 1.05
C TYR A 47 -21.99 7.01 2.33
N LEU A 48 -21.28 6.83 3.46
CA LEU A 48 -21.64 7.44 4.74
C LEU A 48 -21.59 8.97 4.70
N ILE A 49 -20.69 9.54 3.91
CA ILE A 49 -20.61 10.99 3.71
C ILE A 49 -21.83 11.48 2.94
N GLY A 50 -22.26 10.71 1.93
CA GLY A 50 -23.48 10.99 1.17
C GLY A 50 -24.73 10.96 2.06
N GLU A 51 -24.84 9.95 2.92
CA GLU A 51 -25.93 9.83 3.89
C GLU A 51 -25.94 11.00 4.90
N ALA A 52 -24.78 11.34 5.46
CA ALA A 52 -24.65 12.47 6.38
C ALA A 52 -25.01 13.82 5.71
N ALA A 53 -24.58 14.04 4.47
CA ALA A 53 -24.91 15.23 3.70
C ALA A 53 -26.41 15.29 3.36
N TYR A 54 -26.99 14.17 2.92
CA TYR A 54 -28.42 14.06 2.62
C TYR A 54 -29.28 14.37 3.86
N ASN A 55 -28.95 13.77 5.00
CA ASN A 55 -29.67 13.99 6.26
C ASN A 55 -29.52 15.42 6.76
N ARG A 56 -28.39 16.08 6.50
CA ARG A 56 -28.18 17.49 6.88
C ARG A 56 -28.95 18.45 5.99
N LEU A 57 -29.05 18.17 4.70
CA LEU A 57 -29.77 19.02 3.73
C LEU A 57 -31.29 18.85 3.82
N ASN A 58 -31.76 17.62 4.04
CA ASN A 58 -33.18 17.31 4.14
C ASN A 58 -33.70 17.30 5.58
N ARG A 59 -32.93 17.81 6.55
CA ARG A 59 -33.40 17.90 7.93
C ARG A 59 -34.57 18.87 7.97
N PRO A 60 -35.78 18.45 8.37
CA PRO A 60 -36.89 19.38 8.51
C PRO A 60 -36.49 20.44 9.54
N SER A 61 -36.70 21.71 9.21
CA SER A 61 -36.59 22.81 10.17
C SER A 61 -37.56 22.51 11.30
N ALA A 62 -37.04 22.31 12.51
CA ALA A 62 -37.87 22.21 13.71
C ALA A 62 -38.56 23.56 13.87
N HIS A 63 -39.88 23.54 13.69
CA HIS A 63 -40.75 24.71 13.82
C HIS A 63 -40.97 25.08 15.28
#